data_AF-A0A920G685-F1
#
_entry.id   AF-A0A920G685-F1
#
_cell.length_a   1.000
_cell.length_b   1.000
_cell.length_c   1.000
_cell.angle_alpha   90.00
_cell.angle_beta   90.00
_cell.angle_gamma   90.00
#
_symmetry.space_group_name_H-M   'P 1'
#
loop_
_entity.id
_entity.type
_entity.pdbx_description
1 polymer ?
#
loop_
_entity_poly.entity_id
_entity_poly.type
_entity_poly.pdbx_seq_one_letter_code
_entity_poly.pdbx_strand_id
1 'polypeptide(L)'
;MLAGAPFDATETPSVIWQDFNDKLMRLNLEPAIADGLREAARKALLASVKPAYERLIAAVEAQQGMAGPEDGVWRFQSGDAFYANRLRVFTTTDLSPEDIQKQALPMLSGCMVKCVP
;
A
#
# COMPACT_ATOMS: atom_id res chain seq x y z
N MET A 1 -1.52 -8.98 5.87
CA MET A 1 -2.79 -8.47 6.43
C MET A 1 -3.76 -9.60 6.80
N LEU A 2 -3.91 -10.63 5.96
CA LEU A 2 -4.72 -11.83 6.28
C LEU A 2 -3.96 -12.94 7.04
N ALA A 3 -2.72 -12.70 7.47
CA ALA A 3 -1.95 -13.67 8.26
C ALA A 3 -2.26 -13.49 9.75
N GLY A 4 -2.47 -14.60 10.46
CA GLY A 4 -2.82 -14.64 11.88
C GLY A 4 -4.31 -14.79 12.15
N ALA A 5 -4.66 -15.06 13.41
CA ALA A 5 -6.04 -15.10 13.87
C ALA A 5 -6.78 -13.76 13.61
N PRO A 6 -8.06 -13.77 13.23
CA PRO A 6 -8.93 -14.94 13.08
C PRO A 6 -8.89 -15.60 11.69
N PHE A 7 -7.96 -15.23 10.80
CA PHE A 7 -8.00 -15.65 9.40
C PHE A 7 -7.44 -17.05 9.13
N ASP A 8 -6.53 -17.51 9.99
CA ASP A 8 -5.93 -18.84 9.99
C ASP A 8 -5.96 -19.47 11.40
N ALA A 9 -5.38 -20.66 11.55
CA ALA A 9 -5.38 -21.43 12.79
C ALA A 9 -4.20 -21.10 13.73
N THR A 10 -3.40 -20.07 13.42
CA THR A 10 -2.29 -19.69 14.28
C THR A 10 -2.79 -18.93 15.52
N GLU A 11 -2.04 -19.03 16.62
CA GLU A 11 -2.33 -18.24 17.83
C GLU A 11 -1.87 -16.78 17.70
N THR A 12 -1.06 -16.47 16.69
CA THR A 12 -0.59 -15.11 16.46
C THR A 12 -1.73 -14.27 15.89
N PRO A 13 -2.11 -13.16 16.54
CA PRO A 13 -3.18 -12.31 16.05
C PRO A 13 -2.73 -11.59 14.78
N SER A 14 -3.64 -11.49 13.80
CA SER A 14 -3.44 -10.62 12.65
C SER A 14 -3.35 -9.16 13.10
N VAL A 15 -2.63 -8.33 12.33
CA VAL A 15 -2.42 -6.90 12.67
C VAL A 15 -3.72 -6.15 12.94
N ILE A 16 -4.79 -6.44 12.17
CA ILE A 16 -6.10 -5.80 12.32
C ILE A 16 -6.86 -6.34 13.55
N TRP A 17 -6.71 -7.62 13.86
CA TRP A 17 -7.31 -8.24 15.04
C TRP A 17 -6.65 -7.73 16.32
N GLN A 18 -5.31 -7.67 16.33
CA GLN A 18 -4.55 -7.11 17.44
C GLN A 18 -4.94 -5.65 17.71
N ASP A 19 -4.91 -4.80 16.67
CA ASP A 19 -5.24 -3.38 16.80
C ASP A 19 -6.68 -3.16 17.33
N PHE A 20 -7.65 -3.95 16.85
CA PHE A 20 -9.02 -3.88 17.35
C PHE A 20 -9.12 -4.26 18.84
N ASN A 21 -8.48 -5.36 19.24
CA ASN A 21 -8.48 -5.80 20.65
C ASN A 21 -7.75 -4.79 21.55
N ASP A 22 -6.62 -4.24 21.11
CA ASP A 22 -5.89 -3.20 21.84
C ASP A 22 -6.73 -1.95 22.07
N LYS A 23 -7.53 -1.57 21.08
CA LYS A 23 -8.48 -0.46 21.21
C LYS A 23 -9.59 -0.78 22.20
N LEU A 24 -10.16 -1.99 22.16
CA LEU A 24 -11.18 -2.39 23.14
C LEU A 24 -10.65 -2.41 24.57
N MET A 25 -9.42 -2.89 24.80
CA MET A 25 -8.81 -2.91 26.13
C MET A 25 -8.59 -1.51 26.73
N ARG A 26 -8.44 -0.49 25.89
CA ARG A 26 -8.27 0.90 26.33
C ARG A 26 -9.59 1.59 26.67
N LEU A 27 -10.72 0.99 26.32
CA LEU A 27 -12.05 1.53 26.61
C LEU A 27 -12.57 0.94 27.93
N ASN A 28 -13.15 1.79 28.79
CA ASN A 28 -13.82 1.34 30.00
C ASN A 28 -15.24 0.84 29.66
N LEU A 29 -15.33 -0.38 29.12
CA LEU A 29 -16.58 -1.02 28.72
C LEU A 29 -16.98 -2.12 29.71
N GLU A 30 -18.27 -2.36 29.83
CA GLU A 30 -18.77 -3.57 30.49
C GLU A 30 -18.26 -4.81 29.72
N PRO A 31 -17.83 -5.89 30.42
CA PRO A 31 -17.27 -7.08 29.78
C PRO A 31 -18.17 -7.67 28.68
N ALA A 32 -19.48 -7.74 28.92
CA ALA A 32 -20.44 -8.27 27.95
C ALA A 32 -20.49 -7.46 26.65
N ILE A 33 -20.32 -6.14 26.73
CA ILE A 33 -20.27 -5.27 25.54
C ILE A 33 -18.96 -5.51 24.78
N ALA A 34 -17.83 -5.58 25.48
CA ALA A 34 -16.53 -5.85 24.85
C ALA A 34 -16.49 -7.22 24.16
N ASP A 35 -17.09 -8.25 24.78
CA ASP A 35 -17.24 -9.59 24.19
C ASP A 35 -18.11 -9.56 22.93
N GLY A 36 -19.26 -8.87 22.99
CA GLY A 36 -20.15 -8.70 21.84
C GLY A 36 -19.47 -8.00 20.66
N LEU A 37 -18.69 -6.95 20.93
CA LEU A 37 -17.91 -6.24 19.91
C LEU A 37 -16.80 -7.11 19.32
N ARG A 38 -16.11 -7.93 20.14
CA ARG A 38 -15.11 -8.91 19.66
C ARG A 38 -15.72 -9.93 18.73
N GLU A 39 -16.87 -10.52 19.07
CA GLU A 39 -17.53 -11.49 18.20
C GLU A 39 -18.07 -10.85 16.91
N ALA A 40 -18.65 -9.65 16.99
CA ALA A 40 -19.09 -8.92 15.82
C ALA A 40 -17.93 -8.61 14.87
N ALA A 41 -16.79 -8.15 15.41
CA ALA A 41 -15.59 -7.89 14.63
C ALA A 41 -15.02 -9.17 14.02
N ARG A 42 -14.92 -10.27 14.79
CA ARG A 42 -14.46 -11.57 14.29
C ARG A 42 -15.33 -12.05 13.12
N LYS A 43 -16.65 -11.92 13.25
CA LYS A 43 -17.61 -12.25 12.18
C LYS A 43 -17.40 -11.38 10.95
N ALA A 44 -17.24 -10.07 11.10
CA ALA A 44 -17.00 -9.16 9.98
C ALA A 44 -15.67 -9.44 9.27
N LEU A 45 -14.61 -9.75 10.04
CA LEU A 45 -13.31 -10.11 9.49
C LEU A 45 -13.42 -11.37 8.61
N LEU A 46 -14.11 -12.39 9.08
CA LEU A 46 -14.26 -13.65 8.36
C LEU A 46 -15.25 -13.57 7.18
N ALA A 47 -16.40 -12.92 7.36
CA ALA A 47 -17.48 -12.92 6.38
C ALA A 47 -17.34 -11.81 5.31
N SER A 48 -16.54 -10.77 5.58
CA SER A 48 -16.45 -9.61 4.68
C SER A 48 -15.00 -9.27 4.32
N VAL A 49 -14.11 -9.11 5.30
CA VAL A 49 -12.74 -8.64 5.04
C VAL A 49 -11.92 -9.71 4.32
N LYS A 50 -11.89 -10.94 4.85
CA LYS A 50 -11.16 -12.06 4.23
C LYS A 50 -11.55 -12.28 2.77
N PRO A 51 -12.83 -12.50 2.42
CA PRO A 51 -13.20 -12.73 1.02
C PRO A 51 -12.97 -11.51 0.12
N ALA A 52 -13.03 -10.28 0.65
CA ALA A 52 -12.70 -9.09 -0.14
C ALA A 52 -11.21 -9.02 -0.48
N TYR A 53 -10.33 -9.30 0.48
CA TYR A 53 -8.88 -9.33 0.24
C TYR A 53 -8.46 -10.50 -0.64
N GLU A 54 -9.10 -11.67 -0.50
CA GLU A 54 -8.85 -12.80 -1.40
C GLU A 54 -9.20 -12.46 -2.86
N ARG A 55 -10.33 -11.77 -3.10
CA ARG A 55 -10.67 -11.27 -4.45
C ARG A 55 -9.66 -10.25 -4.97
N LEU A 56 -9.18 -9.36 -4.10
CA LEU A 56 -8.16 -8.38 -4.47
C LEU A 56 -6.83 -9.05 -4.84
N ILE A 57 -6.38 -10.03 -4.03
CA ILE A 57 -5.18 -10.82 -4.29
C ILE A 57 -5.31 -11.50 -5.65
N ALA A 58 -6.40 -12.22 -5.89
CA ALA A 58 -6.63 -12.91 -7.16
C ALA A 58 -6.64 -11.95 -8.36
N ALA A 59 -7.22 -10.75 -8.20
CA ALA A 59 -7.22 -9.74 -9.26
C ALA A 59 -5.80 -9.22 -9.57
N VAL A 60 -5.00 -8.97 -8.53
CA VAL A 60 -3.60 -8.52 -8.70
C VAL A 60 -2.73 -9.63 -9.30
N GLU A 61 -2.90 -10.88 -8.88
CA GLU A 61 -2.19 -12.03 -9.46
C GLU A 61 -2.55 -12.23 -10.95
N ALA A 62 -3.82 -12.07 -11.31
CA ALA A 62 -4.24 -12.11 -12.71
C ALA A 62 -3.60 -10.99 -13.53
N GLN A 63 -3.53 -9.77 -12.98
CA GLN A 63 -2.86 -8.63 -13.63
C GLN A 63 -1.36 -8.84 -13.75
N GLN A 64 -0.71 -9.44 -12.74
CA GLN A 64 0.70 -9.77 -12.77
C GLN A 64 1.03 -10.70 -13.95
N GLY A 65 0.17 -11.68 -14.26
CA GLY A 65 0.35 -12.57 -15.42
C GLY A 65 0.23 -11.87 -16.78
N MET A 66 -0.42 -10.70 -16.84
CA MET A 66 -0.57 -9.89 -18.05
C MET A 66 0.49 -8.78 -18.17
N ALA A 67 1.25 -8.53 -17.12
CA ALA A 67 2.24 -7.46 -17.08
C ALA A 67 3.46 -7.83 -17.94
N GLY A 68 3.66 -7.11 -19.05
CA GLY A 68 4.92 -7.18 -19.83
C GLY A 68 6.15 -6.69 -19.05
N PRO A 69 7.37 -6.88 -19.60
CA PRO A 69 8.64 -6.64 -18.88
C PRO A 69 9.04 -5.16 -18.76
N GLU A 70 8.42 -4.26 -19.52
CA GLU A 70 8.73 -2.83 -19.50
C GLU A 70 8.30 -2.19 -18.18
N ASP A 71 9.26 -1.65 -17.43
CA ASP A 71 8.96 -0.89 -16.22
C ASP A 71 8.53 0.53 -16.58
N GLY A 72 7.72 1.17 -15.73
CA GLY A 72 7.34 2.57 -15.88
C GLY A 72 6.07 2.82 -16.70
N VAL A 73 5.53 4.03 -16.55
CA VAL A 73 4.24 4.43 -17.15
C VAL A 73 4.33 4.72 -18.64
N TRP A 74 5.54 4.94 -19.18
CA TRP A 74 5.80 5.18 -20.59
C TRP A 74 5.42 3.98 -21.48
N ARG A 75 5.29 2.78 -20.90
CA ARG A 75 4.81 1.58 -21.61
C ARG A 75 3.36 1.69 -22.12
N PHE A 76 2.57 2.62 -21.56
CA PHE A 76 1.16 2.78 -21.89
C PHE A 76 0.96 3.87 -22.93
N GLN A 77 -0.15 3.79 -23.67
CA GLN A 77 -0.54 4.86 -24.59
C GLN A 77 -0.66 6.19 -23.81
N SER A 78 0.02 7.23 -24.29
CA SER A 78 0.11 8.54 -23.62
C SER A 78 0.86 8.54 -22.28
N GLY A 79 1.76 7.57 -22.05
CA GLY A 79 2.56 7.48 -20.83
C GLY A 79 3.40 8.73 -20.54
N ASP A 80 3.95 9.38 -21.57
CA ASP A 80 4.71 10.63 -21.41
C ASP A 80 3.83 11.78 -20.91
N ALA A 81 2.62 11.93 -21.48
CA ALA A 81 1.65 12.93 -21.06
C ALA A 81 1.17 12.67 -19.62
N PHE A 82 0.96 11.39 -19.27
CA PHE A 82 0.64 10.99 -17.90
C PHE A 82 1.78 11.34 -16.93
N TYR A 83 3.03 11.02 -17.28
CA TYR A 83 4.18 11.30 -16.44
C TYR A 83 4.40 12.81 -16.22
N ALA A 84 4.30 13.61 -17.29
CA ALA A 84 4.36 15.07 -17.20
C ALA A 84 3.24 15.65 -16.31
N ASN A 85 2.02 15.11 -16.41
CA ASN A 85 0.94 15.48 -15.49
C ASN A 85 1.27 15.10 -14.04
N ARG A 86 1.77 13.89 -13.80
CA ARG A 86 2.13 13.44 -12.44
C ARG A 86 3.20 14.32 -11.81
N LEU A 87 4.20 14.74 -12.58
CA LEU A 87 5.21 15.68 -12.12
C LEU A 87 4.57 16.99 -11.66
N ARG A 88 3.75 17.62 -12.51
CA ARG A 88 3.04 18.86 -12.15
C ARG A 88 2.19 18.71 -10.88
N VAL A 89 1.45 17.61 -10.74
CA VAL A 89 0.57 17.37 -9.58
C VAL A 89 1.35 17.16 -8.29
N PHE A 90 2.46 16.41 -8.32
CA PHE A 90 3.20 16.07 -7.10
C PHE A 90 4.22 17.11 -6.68
N THR A 91 4.77 17.89 -7.61
CA THR A 91 5.87 18.83 -7.31
C THR A 91 5.51 20.28 -7.58
N THR A 92 4.30 20.57 -8.07
CA THR A 92 3.86 21.91 -8.46
C THR A 92 4.79 22.60 -9.46
N THR A 93 5.63 21.83 -10.15
CA THR A 93 6.58 22.34 -11.13
C THR A 93 5.93 22.47 -12.50
N ASP A 94 6.39 23.47 -13.27
CA ASP A 94 6.08 23.59 -14.68
C ASP A 94 7.18 23.00 -15.59
N LEU A 95 8.25 22.46 -15.01
CA LEU A 95 9.34 21.82 -15.74
C LEU A 95 8.88 20.52 -16.41
N SER A 96 9.40 20.27 -17.63
CA SER A 96 9.19 19.01 -18.33
C SER A 96 10.01 17.86 -17.69
N PRO A 97 9.64 16.58 -17.92
CA PRO A 97 10.48 15.44 -17.56
C PRO A 97 11.95 15.59 -17.99
N GLU A 98 12.17 16.06 -19.21
CA GLU A 98 13.49 16.26 -19.81
C GLU A 98 14.25 17.39 -19.13
N ASP A 99 13.57 18.49 -18.78
CA ASP A 99 14.18 19.60 -18.06
C ASP A 99 14.63 19.18 -16.66
N ILE A 100 13.81 18.37 -15.98
CA ILE A 100 14.14 17.78 -14.68
C ILE A 100 15.36 16.85 -14.81
N GLN A 101 15.39 15.97 -15.81
CA GLN A 101 16.52 15.07 -16.04
C GLN A 101 17.82 15.83 -16.33
N LYS A 102 17.76 16.87 -17.16
CA LYS A 102 18.92 17.73 -17.48
C LYS A 102 19.47 18.45 -16.26
N GLN A 103 18.60 18.93 -15.36
CA GLN A 103 19.01 19.60 -14.13
C GLN A 103 19.56 18.60 -13.10
N ALA A 104 18.97 17.40 -13.02
CA ALA A 104 19.37 16.38 -12.05
C ALA A 104 20.74 15.76 -12.37
N LEU A 105 21.08 15.55 -13.64
CA LEU A 105 22.32 14.87 -14.04
C LEU A 105 23.59 15.55 -13.47
N PRO A 106 23.81 16.87 -13.60
CA PRO A 106 24.92 17.57 -12.95
C PRO A 106 24.89 17.50 -11.41
N MET A 107 23.70 17.53 -10.79
CA MET A 107 23.58 17.45 -9.32
C MET A 107 24.04 16.09 -8.79
N LEU A 108 23.71 15.01 -9.50
CA LEU A 108 24.17 13.66 -9.16
C LEU A 108 25.69 13.54 -9.29
N SER A 109 26.27 14.08 -10.36
CA SER A 109 27.73 14.12 -10.54
C SER A 109 28.42 14.93 -9.44
N GLY A 110 27.86 16.07 -9.04
CA GLY A 110 28.40 16.89 -7.95
C GLY A 110 28.31 16.22 -6.58
N CYS A 111 27.28 15.42 -6.33
CA CYS A 111 27.14 14.67 -5.09
C CYS A 111 28.14 13.50 -5.01
N MET A 112 28.38 12.78 -6.12
CA MET A 112 29.42 11.76 -6.18
C MET A 112 30.83 12.32 -5.95
N VAL A 113 31.13 13.52 -6.46
CA VAL A 113 32.45 14.18 -6.26
C VAL A 113 32.65 14.66 -4.82
N LYS A 114 31.58 15.03 -4.09
CA LYS A 114 31.65 15.46 -2.69
C LYS A 114 31.57 14.33 -1.66
N CYS A 115 31.18 13.13 -2.06
CA CYS A 115 31.04 11.96 -1.18
C CYS A 115 32.23 10.99 -1.23
N VAL A 116 33.25 11.27 -2.04
CA VAL A 116 34.55 10.57 -1.95
C VAL A 116 35.44 11.38 -1.00
N PRO A 117 35.97 10.78 0.09
CA PRO A 117 36.88 11.46 1.00
C PRO A 117 38.20 11.88 0.31
#